data_AF-A0A960JL49-F1
#
_entry.id   AF-A0A960JL49-F1
#
_cell.length_a   1.000
_cell.length_b   1.000
_cell.length_c   1.000
_cell.angle_alpha   90.00
_cell.angle_beta   90.00
_cell.angle_gamma   90.00
#
_symmetry.space_group_name_H-M   'P 1'
#
loop_
_entity.id
_entity.type
_entity.pdbx_description
1 polymer ?
#
loop_
_entity_poly.entity_id
_entity_poly.type
_entity_poly.pdbx_seq_one_letter_code
_entity_poly.pdbx_strand_id
1 'polypeptide(L)'
;MKSSKVNVLLVLSLVIGIGIGCSLDTKDPNSSSQNDSEKFPKKLDNYEIKGFKFAYYQIPKGLSREELLKVAQAIHEMETDTQLILVDDDSKVAEYIKYVKAISGSGEIDEPLPQEWADKHIIANVQKYMNGRWVLCESNGSKEIADLK
;
A
#
# COMPACT_ATOMS: atom_id res chain seq x y z
N MET A 1 28.27 -24.44 -44.12
CA MET A 1 29.27 -25.08 -43.24
C MET A 1 28.63 -25.20 -41.86
N LYS A 2 28.21 -26.40 -41.38
CA LYS A 2 28.98 -27.31 -40.48
C LYS A 2 29.81 -26.51 -39.47
N SER A 3 29.74 -26.63 -38.15
CA SER A 3 29.28 -27.63 -37.18
C SER A 3 29.46 -26.91 -35.80
N SER A 4 28.78 -27.17 -34.69
CA SER A 4 28.91 -28.38 -33.89
C SER A 4 28.01 -28.33 -32.67
N LYS A 5 27.47 -29.51 -32.34
CA LYS A 5 26.76 -29.87 -31.12
C LYS A 5 27.74 -29.94 -29.95
N VAL A 6 27.28 -29.61 -28.74
CA VAL A 6 27.80 -30.22 -27.52
C VAL A 6 26.61 -30.72 -26.70
N ASN A 7 26.48 -32.05 -26.68
CA ASN A 7 25.71 -32.80 -25.70
C ASN A 7 26.52 -32.83 -24.40
N VAL A 8 25.92 -32.45 -23.28
CA VAL A 8 26.36 -32.93 -21.96
C VAL A 8 25.14 -33.56 -21.29
N LEU A 9 25.09 -34.88 -21.39
CA LEU A 9 24.27 -35.77 -20.60
C LEU A 9 25.05 -36.16 -19.33
N LEU A 10 24.32 -36.67 -18.32
CA LEU A 10 24.76 -37.31 -17.07
C LEU A 10 25.00 -36.33 -15.90
N VAL A 11 24.48 -36.55 -14.69
CA VAL A 11 24.26 -37.83 -13.98
C VAL A 11 23.01 -37.78 -13.10
N LEU A 12 22.25 -38.88 -13.13
CA LEU A 12 21.19 -39.27 -12.23
C LEU A 12 21.78 -39.64 -10.86
N SER A 13 21.36 -38.99 -9.77
CA SER A 13 21.62 -39.48 -8.41
C SER A 13 20.31 -39.53 -7.63
N LEU A 14 19.67 -40.69 -7.77
CA LEU A 14 18.55 -41.17 -6.98
C LEU A 14 19.06 -41.49 -5.57
N VAL A 15 18.65 -40.73 -4.55
CA VAL A 15 18.78 -41.16 -3.15
C VAL A 15 17.38 -41.40 -2.62
N ILE A 16 17.02 -42.68 -2.60
CA ILE A 16 15.87 -43.22 -1.90
C ILE A 16 16.22 -43.22 -0.41
N GLY A 17 15.65 -42.26 0.33
CA GLY A 17 15.58 -42.30 1.79
C GLY A 17 14.18 -42.72 2.22
N ILE A 18 13.98 -44.02 2.47
CA ILE A 18 12.77 -44.53 3.12
C ILE A 18 12.90 -44.24 4.62
N GLY A 19 12.29 -43.14 5.05
CA GLY A 19 11.98 -42.87 6.46
C GLY A 19 10.50 -43.14 6.68
N ILE A 20 10.19 -44.28 7.29
CA ILE A 20 8.85 -44.58 7.81
C ILE A 20 8.63 -43.68 9.03
N GLY A 21 7.87 -42.61 8.83
CA GLY A 21 7.33 -41.75 9.88
C GLY A 21 5.90 -41.39 9.50
N CYS A 22 4.93 -41.91 10.25
CA CYS A 22 3.51 -41.66 10.03
C CYS A 22 3.14 -40.20 10.30
N SER A 23 2.18 -39.73 9.50
CA SER A 23 1.34 -38.54 9.65
C SER A 23 1.95 -37.21 9.22
N LEU A 24 1.82 -36.87 7.94
CA LEU A 24 0.98 -35.74 7.52
C LEU A 24 0.69 -35.91 6.01
N ASP A 25 -0.58 -36.12 5.67
CA ASP A 25 -1.09 -36.08 4.30
C ASP A 25 -0.97 -34.63 3.77
N THR A 26 0.18 -34.29 3.21
CA THR A 26 0.32 -33.11 2.34
C THR A 26 0.17 -33.60 0.91
N LYS A 27 -1.07 -33.58 0.41
CA LYS A 27 -1.39 -33.86 -0.98
C LYS A 27 -1.49 -32.52 -1.71
N ASP A 28 -0.36 -32.01 -2.17
CA ASP A 28 -0.34 -31.09 -3.32
C ASP A 28 -0.48 -31.91 -4.59
N PRO A 29 -1.54 -31.65 -5.36
CA PRO A 29 -1.28 -31.29 -6.75
C PRO A 29 -2.21 -30.16 -7.20
N ASN A 30 -1.57 -29.08 -7.64
CA ASN A 30 -2.00 -28.30 -8.78
C ASN A 30 -3.43 -27.71 -8.70
N SER A 31 -3.54 -26.55 -8.06
CA SER A 31 -4.50 -25.54 -8.51
C SER A 31 -3.75 -24.26 -8.81
N SER A 32 -3.26 -24.16 -10.04
CA SER A 32 -2.99 -22.89 -10.67
C SER A 32 -4.29 -22.10 -10.76
N SER A 33 -4.52 -21.24 -9.77
CA SER A 33 -5.41 -20.09 -9.90
C SER A 33 -4.61 -18.84 -9.58
N GLN A 34 -4.18 -18.16 -10.63
CA GLN A 34 -3.81 -16.75 -10.56
C GLN A 34 -4.99 -15.99 -9.95
N ASN A 35 -4.74 -15.35 -8.82
CA ASN A 35 -5.24 -14.04 -8.45
C ASN A 35 -4.40 -13.64 -7.25
N ASP A 36 -3.29 -12.94 -7.50
CA ASP A 36 -2.74 -12.06 -6.46
C ASP A 36 -3.82 -11.00 -6.22
N SER A 37 -4.78 -11.33 -5.35
CA SER A 37 -5.75 -10.39 -4.82
C SER A 37 -4.94 -9.22 -4.27
N GLU A 38 -5.13 -8.03 -4.83
CA GLU A 38 -4.42 -6.83 -4.39
C GLU A 38 -4.48 -6.73 -2.86
N LYS A 39 -3.31 -6.86 -2.23
CA LYS A 39 -3.22 -6.87 -0.78
C LYS A 39 -3.32 -5.44 -0.27
N PHE A 40 -4.52 -5.07 0.17
CA PHE A 40 -4.77 -3.79 0.81
C PHE A 40 -4.67 -3.87 2.35
N PRO A 41 -4.35 -2.77 3.03
CA PRO A 41 -3.89 -1.48 2.48
C PRO A 41 -2.44 -1.55 1.95
N LYS A 42 -2.15 -0.84 0.85
CA LYS A 42 -0.82 -0.82 0.20
C LYS A 42 -0.16 0.55 0.39
N LYS A 43 1.01 0.61 1.03
CA LYS A 43 1.77 1.86 1.12
C LYS A 43 2.27 2.28 -0.26
N LEU A 44 2.05 3.54 -0.63
CA LEU A 44 2.43 4.09 -1.94
C LEU A 44 3.70 4.94 -1.84
N ASP A 45 3.73 5.88 -0.90
CA ASP A 45 4.87 6.78 -0.69
C ASP A 45 4.81 7.36 0.74
N ASN A 46 5.91 7.96 1.18
CA ASN A 46 5.99 8.72 2.41
C ASN A 46 7.04 9.82 2.31
N TYR A 47 6.86 10.88 3.09
CA TYR A 47 7.86 11.92 3.24
C TYR A 47 7.73 12.65 4.57
N GLU A 48 8.79 13.35 4.96
CA GLU A 48 8.81 14.24 6.10
C GLU A 48 9.08 15.67 5.65
N ILE A 49 8.32 16.62 6.17
CA ILE A 49 8.53 18.05 5.91
C ILE A 49 8.23 18.85 7.17
N LYS A 50 9.16 19.73 7.58
CA LYS A 50 9.02 20.58 8.77
C LYS A 50 8.66 19.80 10.05
N GLY A 51 9.20 18.58 10.19
CA GLY A 51 8.94 17.70 11.35
C GLY A 51 7.59 16.98 11.32
N PHE A 52 6.83 17.07 10.24
CA PHE A 52 5.59 16.31 10.04
C PHE A 52 5.84 15.16 9.07
N LYS A 53 5.44 13.96 9.46
CA LYS A 53 5.47 12.76 8.62
C LYS A 53 4.14 12.59 7.90
N PHE A 54 4.22 12.27 6.61
CA PHE A 54 3.08 11.96 5.75
C PHE A 54 3.29 10.61 5.09
N ALA A 55 2.25 9.79 5.04
CA ALA A 55 2.25 8.54 4.29
C ALA A 55 0.98 8.41 3.46
N TYR A 56 1.14 7.90 2.24
CA TYR A 56 0.05 7.66 1.30
C TYR A 56 -0.20 6.15 1.23
N TYR A 57 -1.46 5.76 1.38
CA TYR A 57 -1.89 4.37 1.29
C TYR A 57 -3.01 4.22 0.29
N GLN A 58 -2.89 3.22 -0.56
CA GLN A 58 -4.01 2.74 -1.36
C GLN A 58 -4.90 1.85 -0.50
N ILE A 59 -6.21 2.07 -0.58
CA ILE A 59 -7.26 1.31 0.09
C ILE A 59 -8.33 0.92 -0.93
N PRO A 60 -9.18 -0.09 -0.64
CA PRO A 60 -10.28 -0.43 -1.53
C PRO A 60 -11.27 0.72 -1.66
N LYS A 61 -11.87 0.89 -2.84
CA LYS A 61 -12.97 1.83 -3.06
C LYS A 61 -14.24 1.34 -2.38
N GLY A 62 -15.07 2.29 -1.93
CA GLY A 62 -16.44 1.99 -1.50
C GLY A 62 -16.57 1.34 -0.12
N LEU A 63 -15.53 1.44 0.72
CA LEU A 63 -15.62 1.04 2.12
C LEU A 63 -16.75 1.79 2.83
N SER A 64 -17.49 1.08 3.69
CA SER A 64 -18.37 1.73 4.65
C SER A 64 -17.58 2.57 5.64
N ARG A 65 -18.26 3.49 6.34
CA ARG A 65 -17.64 4.32 7.39
C ARG A 65 -16.93 3.49 8.46
N GLU A 66 -17.51 2.35 8.85
CA GLU A 66 -16.92 1.46 9.85
C GLU A 66 -15.68 0.74 9.32
N GLU A 67 -15.72 0.25 8.09
CA GLU A 67 -14.57 -0.39 7.46
C GLU A 67 -13.42 0.60 7.23
N LEU A 68 -13.74 1.81 6.78
CA LEU A 68 -12.77 2.89 6.62
C LEU A 68 -12.10 3.23 7.94
N LEU A 69 -12.86 3.33 9.04
CA LEU A 69 -12.31 3.56 10.38
C LEU A 69 -11.39 2.41 10.82
N LYS A 70 -11.79 1.16 10.59
CA LYS A 70 -10.94 0.00 10.92
C LYS A 70 -9.63 0.01 10.15
N VAL A 71 -9.67 0.32 8.85
CA VAL A 71 -8.47 0.41 8.00
C VAL A 71 -7.58 1.56 8.47
N ALA A 72 -8.15 2.75 8.70
CA ALA A 72 -7.40 3.91 9.18
C ALA A 72 -6.73 3.66 10.54
N GLN A 73 -7.46 3.04 11.48
CA GLN A 73 -6.93 2.68 12.79
C GLN A 73 -5.78 1.67 12.67
N ALA A 74 -5.94 0.62 11.87
CA ALA A 74 -4.90 -0.39 11.67
C ALA A 74 -3.62 0.22 11.07
N ILE A 75 -3.75 1.15 10.12
CA ILE A 75 -2.58 1.85 9.55
C ILE A 75 -1.95 2.78 10.58
N HIS A 76 -2.77 3.52 11.33
CA HIS A 76 -2.27 4.44 12.35
C HIS A 76 -1.52 3.72 13.48
N GLU A 77 -1.96 2.53 13.89
CA GLU A 77 -1.26 1.71 14.87
C GLU A 77 0.14 1.26 14.41
N MET A 78 0.34 1.14 13.09
CA MET A 78 1.66 0.87 12.51
C MET A 78 2.53 2.13 12.40
N GLU A 79 1.91 3.31 12.25
CA GLU A 79 2.58 4.61 12.01
C GLU A 79 1.97 5.73 12.88
N THR A 80 2.10 5.60 14.20
CA THR A 80 1.37 6.39 15.22
C THR A 80 1.71 7.88 15.25
N ASP A 81 2.79 8.29 14.61
CA ASP A 81 3.23 9.69 14.50
C ASP A 81 3.11 10.27 13.09
N THR A 82 2.41 9.58 12.19
CA THR A 82 2.33 9.90 10.77
C THR A 82 0.93 10.28 10.35
N GLN A 83 0.81 11.39 9.61
CA GLN A 83 -0.44 11.78 8.96
C GLN A 83 -0.66 10.90 7.72
N LEU A 84 -1.86 10.34 7.59
CA LEU A 84 -2.17 9.38 6.54
C LEU A 84 -3.09 10.01 5.51
N ILE A 85 -2.78 9.77 4.23
CA ILE A 85 -3.65 10.09 3.11
C ILE A 85 -4.07 8.76 2.48
N LEU A 86 -5.37 8.48 2.49
CA LEU A 86 -5.94 7.23 1.99
C LEU A 86 -6.59 7.48 0.63
N VAL A 87 -6.12 6.75 -0.39
CA VAL A 87 -6.57 6.89 -1.77
C VAL A 87 -7.10 5.56 -2.33
N ASP A 88 -8.00 5.60 -3.30
CA ASP A 88 -8.50 4.38 -3.97
C ASP A 88 -7.85 4.11 -5.34
N ASP A 89 -7.09 5.08 -5.87
CA ASP A 89 -6.45 5.07 -7.17
C ASP A 89 -5.06 5.71 -7.02
N ASP A 90 -4.00 5.09 -7.53
CA ASP A 90 -2.63 5.58 -7.37
C ASP A 90 -2.08 6.36 -8.59
N SER A 91 -2.88 6.53 -9.66
CA SER A 91 -2.43 7.03 -10.97
C SER A 91 -1.87 8.46 -10.97
N LYS A 92 -2.21 9.27 -9.96
CA LYS A 92 -1.78 10.67 -9.83
C LYS A 92 -1.16 11.00 -8.48
N VAL A 93 -0.89 9.99 -7.64
CA VAL A 93 -0.32 10.20 -6.29
C VAL A 93 1.04 10.88 -6.36
N ALA A 94 1.91 10.48 -7.29
CA ALA A 94 3.24 11.08 -7.43
C ALA A 94 3.16 12.58 -7.79
N GLU A 95 2.29 12.93 -8.73
CA GLU A 95 2.04 14.30 -9.17
C GLU A 95 1.44 15.15 -8.04
N TYR A 96 0.46 14.60 -7.32
CA TYR A 96 -0.14 15.22 -6.14
C TYR A 96 0.90 15.46 -5.03
N ILE A 97 1.72 14.46 -4.70
CA ILE A 97 2.79 14.58 -3.70
C ILE A 97 3.80 15.66 -4.11
N LYS A 98 4.19 15.70 -5.39
CA LYS A 98 5.11 16.72 -5.91
C LYS A 98 4.51 18.12 -5.70
N TYR A 99 3.24 18.31 -6.04
CA TYR A 99 2.54 19.59 -5.81
C TYR A 99 2.48 19.96 -4.32
N VAL A 100 2.06 19.04 -3.45
CA VAL A 100 1.95 19.29 -2.00
C VAL A 100 3.32 19.65 -1.38
N LYS A 101 4.40 18.98 -1.80
CA LYS A 101 5.77 19.31 -1.36
C LYS A 101 6.17 20.72 -1.81
N ALA A 102 5.89 21.10 -3.06
CA ALA A 102 6.19 22.42 -3.58
C ALA A 102 5.48 23.54 -2.78
N ILE A 103 4.15 23.44 -2.60
CA ILE A 103 3.40 24.46 -1.84
C ILE A 103 3.78 24.50 -0.35
N SER A 104 4.33 23.40 0.18
CA SER A 104 4.83 23.33 1.55
C SER A 104 6.22 23.94 1.73
N GLY A 105 6.82 24.46 0.64
CA GLY A 105 8.13 25.12 0.62
C GLY A 105 9.29 24.16 0.32
N SER A 106 9.05 23.03 -0.34
CA SER A 106 10.08 22.04 -0.70
C SER A 106 10.08 21.74 -2.20
N GLY A 107 10.16 22.79 -3.02
CA GLY A 107 10.28 22.69 -4.47
C GLY A 107 9.55 23.83 -5.17
N GLU A 108 9.62 23.82 -6.50
CA GLU A 108 8.89 24.73 -7.38
C GLU A 108 7.56 24.10 -7.81
N ILE A 109 6.55 24.94 -8.03
CA ILE A 109 5.26 24.50 -8.57
C ILE A 109 5.40 24.44 -10.10
N ASP A 110 5.81 23.28 -10.61
CA ASP A 110 5.99 23.06 -12.06
C ASP A 110 4.67 22.75 -12.77
N GLU A 111 3.75 22.10 -12.06
CA GLU A 111 2.47 21.60 -12.58
C GLU A 111 1.33 21.97 -11.61
N PRO A 112 0.12 22.23 -12.11
CA PRO A 112 -1.03 22.49 -11.24
C PRO A 112 -1.42 21.25 -10.43
N LEU A 113 -2.12 21.48 -9.32
CA LEU A 113 -2.74 20.42 -8.54
C LEU A 113 -3.64 19.55 -9.45
N PRO A 114 -3.51 18.21 -9.44
CA PRO A 114 -4.45 17.32 -10.12
C PRO A 114 -5.79 17.27 -9.38
N GLN A 115 -6.52 18.40 -9.39
CA GLN A 115 -7.70 18.67 -8.57
C GLN A 115 -8.81 17.62 -8.77
N GLU A 116 -9.17 17.34 -10.02
CA GLU A 116 -10.23 16.37 -10.33
C GLU A 116 -9.92 14.97 -9.80
N TRP A 117 -8.64 14.58 -9.87
CA TRP A 117 -8.21 13.31 -9.29
C TRP A 117 -8.26 13.38 -7.77
N ALA A 118 -7.74 14.43 -7.15
CA ALA A 118 -7.68 14.57 -5.70
C ALA A 118 -9.08 14.53 -5.08
N ASP A 119 -10.05 15.24 -5.65
CA ASP A 119 -11.44 15.29 -5.18
C ASP A 119 -12.14 13.93 -5.28
N LYS A 120 -11.77 13.14 -6.29
CA LYS A 120 -12.41 11.86 -6.57
C LYS A 120 -11.76 10.68 -5.84
N HIS A 121 -10.46 10.74 -5.63
CA HIS A 121 -9.65 9.58 -5.28
C HIS A 121 -8.96 9.69 -3.92
N ILE A 122 -8.90 10.87 -3.30
CA ILE A 122 -8.58 10.99 -1.87
C ILE A 122 -9.86 10.68 -1.09
N ILE A 123 -9.88 9.53 -0.43
CA ILE A 123 -11.04 9.00 0.27
C ILE A 123 -11.12 9.56 1.69
N ALA A 124 -9.98 9.62 2.38
CA ALA A 124 -9.91 10.08 3.76
C ALA A 124 -8.49 10.44 4.17
N ASN A 125 -8.42 11.21 5.25
CA ASN A 125 -7.17 11.60 5.89
C ASN A 125 -7.18 11.22 7.37
N VAL A 126 -6.03 10.82 7.90
CA VAL A 126 -5.77 10.79 9.35
C VAL A 126 -4.82 11.93 9.67
N GLN A 127 -5.27 12.87 10.50
CA GLN A 127 -4.53 14.09 10.80
C GLN A 127 -4.47 14.37 12.29
N LYS A 128 -3.36 14.97 12.73
CA LYS A 128 -3.15 15.35 14.13
C LYS A 128 -3.61 16.77 14.37
N TYR A 129 -4.54 16.95 15.30
CA TYR A 129 -5.00 18.27 15.71
C TYR A 129 -4.06 18.90 16.73
N MET A 130 -4.16 20.22 16.90
CA MET A 130 -3.34 20.97 17.86
C MET A 130 -3.56 20.53 19.31
N ASN A 131 -4.73 19.99 19.63
CA ASN A 131 -5.04 19.42 20.95
C ASN A 131 -4.48 18.00 21.14
N GLY A 132 -3.73 17.47 20.17
CA GLY A 132 -3.10 16.16 20.21
C GLY A 132 -3.97 14.99 19.74
N ARG A 133 -5.26 15.22 19.43
CA ARG A 133 -6.16 14.18 18.90
C ARG A 133 -5.76 13.79 17.48
N TRP A 134 -5.83 12.50 17.20
CA TRP A 134 -5.77 11.95 15.85
C TRP A 134 -7.18 11.73 15.34
N VAL A 135 -7.49 12.30 14.19
CA VAL A 135 -8.87 12.35 13.67
C VAL A 135 -8.88 11.84 12.25
N LEU A 136 -9.81 10.93 11.96
CA LEU A 136 -10.17 10.50 10.61
C LEU A 136 -11.14 11.53 10.03
N CYS A 137 -10.83 12.03 8.85
CA CYS A 137 -11.66 12.98 8.12
C CYS A 137 -12.00 12.48 6.71
N GLU A 138 -13.17 12.88 6.20
CA GLU A 138 -13.60 12.59 4.82
C GLU A 138 -12.76 13.38 3.81
N SER A 139 -12.47 12.74 2.69
CA SER A 139 -11.73 13.31 1.55
C SER A 139 -10.45 14.01 2.03
N ASN A 140 -10.14 15.18 1.48
CA ASN A 140 -8.98 15.96 1.88
C ASN A 140 -9.16 16.75 3.20
N GLY A 141 -9.88 16.20 4.18
CA GLY A 141 -10.05 16.81 5.50
C GLY A 141 -11.26 17.72 5.65
N SER A 142 -12.27 17.56 4.80
CA SER A 142 -13.44 18.46 4.72
C SER A 142 -14.43 18.29 5.88
N LYS A 143 -14.46 17.11 6.51
CA LYS A 143 -15.39 16.78 7.61
C LYS A 143 -14.84 15.66 8.49
N GLU A 144 -15.03 15.78 9.80
CA GLU A 144 -14.63 14.74 10.77
C GLU A 144 -15.53 13.49 10.67
N ILE A 145 -14.88 12.33 10.74
CA ILE A 145 -15.53 11.01 10.83
C ILE A 145 -15.50 10.51 12.27
N ALA A 146 -14.30 10.37 12.84
CA ALA A 146 -14.10 9.79 14.17
C ALA A 146 -12.70 10.08 14.69
N ASP A 147 -12.54 10.05 16.01
CA ASP A 147 -11.23 9.98 16.65
C ASP A 147 -10.62 8.59 16.48
N LEU A 148 -9.31 8.55 16.26
CA LEU A 148 -8.52 7.33 16.34
C LEU A 148 -8.03 7.11 17.77
N LYS A 149 -7.80 5.85 18.11
CA LYS A 149 -7.30 5.42 19.43
C LYS A 149 -5.79 5.32 19.47
#